data_AF-A0A427AA17-F1
#
_entry.id   AF-A0A427AA17-F1
#
_cell.length_a   1.000
_cell.length_b   1.000
_cell.length_c   1.000
_cell.angle_alpha   90.00
_cell.angle_beta   90.00
_cell.angle_gamma   90.00
#
_symmetry.space_group_name_H-M   'P 1'
#
loop_
_entity.id
_entity.type
_entity.pdbx_description
1 polymer ?
#
loop_
_entity_poly.entity_id
_entity_poly.type
_entity_poly.pdbx_seq_one_letter_code
_entity_poly.pdbx_strand_id
1 'polypeptide(L)'
;MVGYRRGKGIILLRAEAHLRNLHYQRVITRLYNWKVQLRPIGKGDLVLRKAKVSDPRHSRGKLASRWEGSYRVTRVLRDGIYTLAALDGEVLPRT
;
A
#
# COMPACT_ATOMS: atom_id res chain seq x y z
N MET A 1 41.24 -37.61 3.77
CA MET A 1 40.38 -36.66 3.01
C MET A 1 38.93 -36.79 3.47
N VAL A 2 38.46 -36.04 4.48
CA VAL A 2 37.02 -35.94 4.79
C VAL A 2 36.71 -34.54 5.31
N GLY A 3 36.21 -33.67 4.44
CA GLY A 3 35.92 -32.27 4.80
C GLY A 3 35.01 -31.55 3.82
N TYR A 4 33.97 -32.21 3.30
CA TYR A 4 33.08 -31.61 2.29
C TYR A 4 31.59 -31.94 2.48
N ARG A 5 31.16 -32.22 3.73
CA ARG A 5 29.76 -32.64 4.00
C ARG A 5 28.95 -31.68 4.88
N ARG A 6 29.58 -30.72 5.56
CA ARG A 6 28.89 -29.83 6.53
C ARG A 6 28.22 -28.60 5.91
N GLY A 7 28.76 -28.05 4.81
CA GLY A 7 28.22 -26.82 4.18
C GLY A 7 26.99 -27.01 3.29
N LYS A 8 26.87 -28.17 2.63
CA LYS A 8 25.80 -28.44 1.65
C LYS A 8 24.40 -28.53 2.29
N GLY A 9 24.30 -29.06 3.51
CA GLY A 9 23.02 -29.19 4.22
C GLY A 9 22.39 -27.85 4.61
N ILE A 10 23.21 -26.85 4.98
CA ILE A 10 22.72 -25.52 5.35
C ILE A 10 22.18 -24.76 4.13
N ILE A 11 22.82 -24.91 2.97
CA ILE A 11 22.36 -24.28 1.72
C ILE A 11 21.02 -24.86 1.29
N LEU A 12 20.86 -26.19 1.37
CA LEU A 12 19.59 -26.86 1.05
C LEU A 12 18.47 -26.44 2.00
N LEU A 13 18.75 -26.37 3.31
CA LEU A 13 17.77 -25.91 4.31
C LEU A 13 17.32 -24.46 4.04
N ARG A 14 18.25 -23.57 3.69
CA ARG A 14 17.93 -22.18 3.33
C ARG A 14 17.11 -22.10 2.05
N ALA A 15 17.45 -22.90 1.04
CA ALA A 15 16.71 -22.94 -0.23
C ALA A 15 15.27 -23.44 -0.02
N GLU A 16 15.08 -24.48 0.80
CA GLU A 16 13.77 -25.02 1.12
C GLU A 16 12.92 -24.03 1.93
N ALA A 17 13.50 -23.40 2.95
CA ALA A 17 12.83 -22.35 3.71
C ALA A 17 12.43 -21.16 2.81
N HIS A 18 13.29 -20.79 1.86
CA HIS A 18 13.00 -19.74 0.88
C HIS A 18 11.82 -20.12 -0.03
N LEU A 19 11.79 -21.35 -0.55
CA LEU A 19 10.67 -21.84 -1.37
C LEU A 19 9.34 -21.82 -0.61
N ARG A 20 9.34 -22.27 0.66
CA ARG A 20 8.16 -22.19 1.52
C ARG A 20 7.71 -20.75 1.73
N ASN A 21 8.65 -19.84 2.00
CA ASN A 21 8.34 -18.42 2.17
C ASN A 21 7.72 -17.80 0.91
N LEU A 22 8.31 -18.06 -0.27
CA LEU A 22 7.76 -17.62 -1.55
C LEU A 22 6.35 -18.17 -1.80
N HIS A 23 6.11 -19.43 -1.44
CA HIS A 23 4.78 -20.03 -1.52
C HIS A 23 3.77 -19.29 -0.64
N TYR A 24 4.11 -19.06 0.63
CA TYR A 24 3.24 -18.32 1.55
C TYR A 24 2.96 -16.90 1.07
N GLN A 25 4.00 -16.17 0.62
CA GLN A 25 3.83 -14.82 0.08
C GLN A 25 2.85 -14.82 -1.10
N ARG A 26 3.00 -15.74 -2.06
CA ARG A 26 2.10 -15.86 -3.22
C ARG A 26 0.65 -16.10 -2.82
N VAL A 27 0.40 -16.99 -1.87
CA VAL A 27 -0.96 -17.30 -1.38
C VAL A 27 -1.57 -16.07 -0.73
N ILE A 28 -0.82 -15.39 0.14
CA ILE A 28 -1.28 -14.17 0.82
C ILE A 28 -1.57 -13.06 -0.20
N THR A 29 -0.70 -12.84 -1.18
CA THR A 29 -0.91 -11.84 -2.23
C THR A 29 -2.18 -12.14 -3.04
N ARG A 30 -2.44 -13.40 -3.40
CA ARG A 30 -3.68 -13.78 -4.10
C ARG A 30 -4.92 -13.51 -3.26
N LEU A 31 -4.91 -13.92 -1.99
CA LEU A 31 -6.03 -13.70 -1.09
C LEU A 31 -6.31 -12.20 -0.87
N TYR A 32 -5.26 -11.40 -0.73
CA TYR A 32 -5.37 -9.95 -0.63
C TYR A 32 -5.94 -9.34 -1.92
N ASN A 33 -5.34 -9.63 -3.07
CA ASN A 33 -5.77 -9.10 -4.36
C ASN A 33 -7.20 -9.53 -4.73
N TRP A 34 -7.63 -10.71 -4.31
CA TRP A 34 -9.00 -11.17 -4.53
C TRP A 34 -10.02 -10.40 -3.69
N LYS A 35 -9.68 -10.07 -2.44
CA LYS A 35 -10.56 -9.29 -1.55
C LYS A 35 -10.58 -7.81 -1.88
N VAL A 36 -9.47 -7.27 -2.39
CA VAL A 36 -9.39 -5.86 -2.78
C VAL A 36 -10.01 -5.70 -4.16
N GLN A 37 -11.23 -5.17 -4.20
CA GLN A 37 -11.81 -4.70 -5.45
C GLN A 37 -11.03 -3.46 -5.92
N LEU A 38 -10.30 -3.62 -7.01
CA LEU A 38 -9.66 -2.50 -7.69
C LEU A 38 -10.75 -1.60 -8.26
N ARG A 39 -11.08 -0.53 -7.54
CA ARG A 39 -11.99 0.51 -8.03
C ARG A 39 -11.15 1.53 -8.79
N PRO A 40 -11.32 1.69 -10.12
CA PRO A 40 -10.71 2.80 -10.84
C PRO A 40 -11.28 4.10 -10.29
N ILE A 41 -10.38 5.05 -9.99
CA ILE A 41 -10.75 6.37 -9.48
C ILE A 41 -10.71 7.34 -10.66
N GLY A 42 -11.86 7.92 -10.98
CA GLY A 42 -12.05 8.88 -12.05
C GLY A 42 -12.25 10.31 -11.56
N LYS A 43 -12.31 11.23 -12.51
CA LYS A 43 -12.76 12.60 -12.24
C LYS A 43 -14.20 12.58 -11.71
N GLY A 44 -14.47 13.35 -10.67
CA GLY A 44 -15.78 13.45 -10.02
C GLY A 44 -15.98 12.50 -8.84
N ASP A 45 -15.16 11.45 -8.73
CA ASP A 45 -15.22 10.53 -7.59
C ASP A 45 -14.86 11.24 -6.28
N LEU A 46 -15.54 10.80 -5.20
CA LEU A 46 -15.21 11.18 -3.84
C LEU A 46 -14.22 10.18 -3.23
N VAL A 47 -13.14 10.71 -2.68
CA VAL A 47 -12.04 9.94 -2.09
C VAL A 47 -11.61 10.53 -0.75
N LEU A 48 -11.13 9.69 0.15
CA LEU A 48 -10.53 10.11 1.42
C LEU A 48 -9.03 10.36 1.23
N ARG A 49 -8.48 11.43 1.82
CA ARG A 49 -7.04 11.70 1.81
C ARG A 49 -6.40 11.07 3.05
N LYS A 50 -5.17 10.59 2.92
CA LYS A 50 -4.43 10.06 4.08
C LYS A 50 -4.10 11.20 5.04
N ALA A 51 -4.57 11.14 6.28
CA ALA A 51 -4.47 12.24 7.25
C ALA A 51 -3.02 12.68 7.51
N LYS A 52 -2.06 11.74 7.50
CA LYS A 52 -0.62 12.05 7.64
C LYS A 52 -0.08 13.00 6.55
N VAL A 53 -0.70 13.02 5.37
CA VAL A 53 -0.30 13.89 4.25
C VAL A 53 -0.94 15.27 4.38
N SER A 54 -2.16 15.33 4.92
CA SER A 54 -2.95 16.56 5.01
C SER A 54 -2.62 17.34 6.28
N ASP A 55 -2.72 16.70 7.45
CA ASP A 55 -2.34 17.28 8.74
C ASP A 55 -1.40 16.34 9.52
N PRO A 56 -0.08 16.43 9.28
CA PRO A 56 0.90 15.59 9.96
C PRO A 56 1.01 15.85 11.47
N ARG A 57 0.51 16.99 11.97
CA ARG A 57 0.66 17.40 13.37
C ARG A 57 -0.46 16.80 14.21
N HIS A 58 -1.71 16.86 13.73
CA HIS A 58 -2.87 16.31 14.43
C HIS A 58 -3.12 14.82 14.16
N SER A 59 -2.52 14.25 13.10
CA SER A 59 -2.63 12.81 12.79
C SER A 59 -1.66 11.91 13.57
N ARG A 60 -0.93 12.44 14.56
CA ARG A 60 0.02 11.68 15.38
C ARG A 60 -0.68 11.09 16.61
N GLY A 61 -0.88 9.78 16.61
CA GLY A 61 -1.36 9.04 17.78
C GLY A 61 -1.98 7.70 17.41
N LYS A 62 -2.04 6.76 18.36
CA LYS A 62 -2.64 5.43 18.13
C LYS A 62 -4.15 5.51 17.81
N LEU A 63 -4.80 6.57 18.28
CA LEU A 63 -6.24 6.83 18.12
C LEU A 63 -6.54 7.95 17.12
N ALA A 64 -5.53 8.52 16.46
CA ALA A 64 -5.74 9.52 15.43
C ALA A 64 -6.31 8.86 14.17
N SER A 65 -7.25 9.53 13.49
CA SER A 65 -7.81 9.02 12.24
C SER A 65 -6.71 8.88 11.18
N ARG A 66 -6.72 7.76 10.45
CA ARG A 66 -5.75 7.51 9.35
C ARG A 66 -6.15 8.22 8.06
N TRP A 67 -7.42 8.58 7.94
CA TRP A 67 -8.05 9.16 6.77
C TRP A 67 -8.75 10.46 7.16
N GLU A 68 -8.69 11.44 6.28
CA GLU A 68 -9.23 12.77 6.47
C GLU A 68 -10.07 13.16 5.25
N GLY A 69 -11.20 13.80 5.53
CA GLY A 69 -12.00 14.54 4.58
C GLY A 69 -12.62 13.71 3.45
N SER A 70 -13.63 14.27 2.81
CA SER A 70 -14.11 13.80 1.51
C SER A 70 -13.65 14.80 0.47
N TYR A 71 -12.85 14.35 -0.50
CA TYR A 71 -12.35 15.19 -1.57
C TYR A 71 -12.89 14.71 -2.90
N ARG A 72 -13.16 15.66 -3.80
CA ARG A 72 -13.54 15.34 -5.18
C ARG A 72 -12.30 15.33 -6.06
N VAL A 73 -12.14 14.28 -6.86
CA VAL A 73 -11.09 14.22 -7.88
C VAL A 73 -11.44 15.19 -9.01
N THR A 74 -10.62 16.21 -9.23
CA THR A 74 -10.81 17.18 -10.33
C THR A 74 -10.08 16.75 -11.59
N ARG A 75 -8.92 16.10 -11.44
CA ARG A 75 -8.09 15.60 -12.53
C ARG A 75 -7.35 14.33 -12.12
N VAL A 76 -7.36 13.34 -13.01
CA VAL A 76 -6.47 12.17 -12.94
C VAL A 76 -5.23 12.50 -13.77
N LEU A 77 -4.04 12.50 -13.15
CA LEU A 77 -2.79 12.74 -13.90
C LEU A 77 -2.16 11.42 -14.34
N ARG A 78 -2.12 10.46 -13.43
CA ARG A 78 -1.67 9.07 -13.63
C ARG A 78 -2.28 8.21 -12.52
N ASP A 79 -2.25 6.90 -12.69
CA ASP A 79 -2.65 5.98 -11.63
C ASP A 79 -1.89 6.30 -10.33
N GLY A 80 -2.64 6.59 -9.27
CA GLY A 80 -2.09 6.97 -7.98
C GLY A 80 -1.74 8.45 -7.79
N ILE A 81 -1.87 9.31 -8.82
CA ILE A 81 -1.74 10.77 -8.68
C ILE A 81 -3.00 11.48 -9.19
N TYR A 82 -3.67 12.12 -8.24
CA TYR A 82 -4.93 12.81 -8.44
C TYR A 82 -4.81 14.25 -7.94
N THR A 83 -5.39 15.19 -8.68
CA THR A 83 -5.68 16.52 -8.16
C THR A 83 -7.01 16.45 -7.44
N LEU A 84 -7.04 16.96 -6.21
CA LEU A 84 -8.19 16.91 -5.32
C LEU A 84 -8.70 18.32 -5.06
N ALA A 85 -10.02 18.48 -4.97
CA ALA A 85 -10.65 19.66 -4.43
C ALA A 85 -11.46 19.29 -3.19
N ALA A 86 -11.45 20.17 -2.20
CA ALA A 86 -12.38 20.11 -1.08
C ALA A 86 -13.82 20.36 -1.58
N LEU A 87 -14.81 19.93 -0.80
CA LEU A 87 -16.21 20.00 -1.21
C LEU A 87 -16.73 21.44 -1.31
N ASP A 88 -16.07 22.37 -0.63
CA ASP A 88 -16.29 23.82 -0.69
C ASP A 88 -15.71 24.48 -1.95
N GLY A 89 -15.00 23.73 -2.80
CA GLY A 89 -14.48 24.18 -4.08
C GLY A 89 -13.01 24.58 -4.07
N GLU A 90 -12.35 24.57 -2.91
CA GLU A 90 -10.93 24.89 -2.81
C GLU A 90 -10.08 23.75 -3.38
N VAL A 91 -9.24 24.05 -4.37
CA VAL A 91 -8.32 23.08 -4.96
C VAL A 91 -7.13 22.91 -4.02
N LEU A 92 -6.87 21.68 -3.59
CA LEU A 92 -5.76 21.42 -2.69
C LEU A 92 -4.42 21.63 -3.41
N PRO A 93 -3.47 22.34 -2.78
CA PRO A 93 -2.12 22.46 -3.32
C PRO A 93 -1.47 21.09 -3.40
N ARG A 94 -0.72 20.87 -4.47
CA ARG A 94 0.04 19.64 -4.69
C ARG A 94 1.15 19.53 -3.64
N THR A 95 0.98 18.64 -2.67
CA THR A 95 1.98 18.32 -1.63
C THR A 95 2.70 17.03 -1.96
#